data_AF-A0ABD3QV43-F1
#
_entry.id   AF-A0ABD3QV43-F1
#
_cell.length_a   1.000
_cell.length_b   1.000
_cell.length_c   1.000
_cell.angle_alpha   90.00
_cell.angle_beta   90.00
_cell.angle_gamma   90.00
#
_symmetry.space_group_name_H-M   'P 1'
#
loop_
_entity.id
_entity.type
_entity.pdbx_description
1 polymer ?
#
loop_
_entity_poly.entity_id
_entity_poly.type
_entity_poly.pdbx_seq_one_letter_code
_entity_poly.pdbx_strand_id
1 'polypeptide(L)'
;MIFVVLNAISGTAFSFTLSGNSGISPFLTMLLIGITQRISPNSFNMGDTMEKIMSSWPGLTIWGMMTVLEFVGKCVPVIDQMVDSVEVFVVPWISTLGSCASFGSFVANTSEGGEIFEGENLDAENRDRKRFLSGLGSINHGTKILRGRTLVSTSSAVSSMGHFFQVILVLCGMVLALSLHFLKMLIRLLGTGCLTQLITICEAVTVVFGVCISVFIRQFSILIAGFLCLGAAYGAKKKYEKWQKEEEEDTADKSHYGRLRRFFTHTHGDDVKRNRGEKRDNYIPM
;
A
#
# COMPACT_ATOMS: atom_id res chain seq x y z
N MET A 1 19.70 -19.17 2.16
CA MET A 1 18.83 -18.60 1.10
C MET A 1 17.35 -18.61 1.49
N ILE A 2 16.75 -19.76 1.85
CA ILE A 2 15.31 -19.86 2.19
C ILE A 2 14.89 -18.88 3.31
N PHE A 3 15.68 -18.79 4.39
CA PHE A 3 15.39 -17.87 5.51
C PHE A 3 15.35 -16.39 5.08
N VAL A 4 16.29 -15.97 4.23
CA VAL A 4 16.34 -14.59 3.69
C VAL A 4 15.11 -14.28 2.85
N VAL A 5 14.71 -15.23 1.99
CA VAL A 5 13.51 -15.09 1.16
C VAL A 5 12.25 -15.03 2.02
N LEU A 6 12.12 -15.90 3.02
CA LEU A 6 10.98 -15.89 3.94
C LEU A 6 10.88 -14.58 4.74
N ASN A 7 12.01 -14.04 5.21
CA ASN A 7 12.02 -12.75 5.90
C ASN A 7 11.63 -11.59 4.97
N ALA A 8 12.09 -11.60 3.72
CA ALA A 8 11.70 -10.61 2.73
C ALA A 8 10.20 -10.68 2.40
N ILE A 9 9.65 -11.88 2.23
CA ILE A 9 8.21 -12.10 2.01
C ILE A 9 7.40 -11.64 3.22
N SER A 10 7.83 -12.01 4.42
CA SER A 10 7.15 -11.63 5.66
C SER A 10 7.17 -10.11 5.88
N GLY A 11 8.30 -9.45 5.66
CA GLY A 11 8.41 -7.99 5.74
C GLY A 11 7.53 -7.28 4.70
N THR A 12 7.48 -7.81 3.49
CA THR A 12 6.60 -7.32 2.41
C THR A 12 5.14 -7.47 2.79
N ALA A 13 4.74 -8.64 3.26
CA ALA A 13 3.37 -8.93 3.67
C ALA A 13 2.93 -8.07 4.87
N PHE A 14 3.84 -7.86 5.82
CA PHE A 14 3.62 -6.96 6.95
C PHE A 14 3.42 -5.51 6.47
N SER A 15 4.27 -5.03 5.55
CA SER A 15 4.13 -3.71 4.91
C SER A 15 2.76 -3.53 4.26
N PHE A 16 2.32 -4.52 3.47
CA PHE A 16 1.00 -4.51 2.84
C PHE A 16 -0.13 -4.56 3.86
N THR A 17 0.03 -5.30 4.95
CA THR A 17 -0.98 -5.38 6.02
C THR A 17 -1.13 -4.02 6.72
N LEU A 18 -0.03 -3.34 7.05
CA LEU A 18 -0.08 -2.00 7.64
C LEU A 18 -0.69 -0.97 6.68
N SER A 19 -0.24 -0.99 5.43
CA SER A 19 -0.77 -0.12 4.38
C SER A 19 -2.27 -0.36 4.15
N GLY A 20 -2.70 -1.62 4.09
CA GLY A 20 -4.11 -1.96 3.93
C GLY A 20 -4.97 -1.49 5.11
N ASN A 21 -4.53 -1.73 6.34
CA ASN A 21 -5.23 -1.25 7.54
C ASN A 21 -5.29 0.29 7.60
N SER A 22 -4.24 0.97 7.09
CA SER A 22 -4.24 2.43 7.02
C SER A 22 -5.30 3.00 6.05
N GLY A 23 -5.74 2.22 5.06
CA GLY A 23 -6.87 2.58 4.21
C GLY A 23 -8.23 2.53 4.92
N ILE A 24 -8.35 1.70 5.96
CA ILE A 24 -9.58 1.55 6.74
C ILE A 24 -9.65 2.61 7.85
N SER A 25 -8.60 2.67 8.68
CA SER A 25 -8.48 3.63 9.78
C SER A 25 -7.02 4.07 9.94
N PRO A 26 -6.63 5.19 9.31
CA PRO A 26 -5.23 5.58 9.23
C PRO A 26 -4.66 5.99 10.59
N PHE A 27 -5.42 6.76 11.40
CA PHE A 27 -4.92 7.24 12.69
C PHE A 27 -4.85 6.11 13.71
N LEU A 28 -5.87 5.24 13.77
CA LEU A 28 -5.85 4.05 14.63
C LEU A 28 -4.68 3.12 14.29
N THR A 29 -4.40 2.91 13.00
CA THR A 29 -3.26 2.08 12.57
C THR A 29 -1.94 2.66 13.08
N MET A 30 -1.71 3.97 12.94
CA MET A 30 -0.48 4.62 13.43
C MET A 30 -0.38 4.61 14.95
N LEU A 31 -1.50 4.80 15.66
CA LEU A 31 -1.56 4.69 17.11
C LEU A 31 -1.15 3.29 17.58
N LEU A 32 -1.71 2.23 16.97
CA LEU A 32 -1.40 0.85 17.32
C LEU A 32 0.06 0.48 17.03
N ILE A 33 0.60 0.95 15.90
CA ILE A 33 2.03 0.78 15.57
C ILE A 33 2.89 1.48 16.64
N GLY A 34 2.57 2.71 17.02
CA GLY A 34 3.32 3.46 18.03
C GLY A 34 3.28 2.80 19.42
N ILE A 35 2.10 2.33 19.84
CA ILE A 35 1.93 1.60 21.11
C ILE A 35 2.75 0.32 21.08
N THR A 36 2.68 -0.42 19.97
CA THR A 36 3.43 -1.66 19.81
C THR A 36 4.94 -1.43 19.84
N GLN A 37 5.45 -0.41 19.12
CA GLN A 37 6.87 -0.06 19.14
C GLN A 37 7.34 0.26 20.55
N ARG A 38 6.47 0.89 21.35
CA ARG A 38 6.78 1.22 22.73
C ARG A 38 6.80 0.00 23.65
N ILE A 39 5.90 -0.96 23.46
CA ILE A 39 5.85 -2.19 24.25
C ILE A 39 7.02 -3.12 23.90
N SER A 40 7.33 -3.21 22.60
CA SER A 40 8.33 -4.11 22.06
C SER A 40 9.19 -3.39 21.00
N PRO A 41 10.21 -2.61 21.41
CA PRO A 41 11.03 -1.81 20.48
C PRO A 41 11.79 -2.67 19.47
N ASN A 42 12.05 -3.94 19.81
CA ASN A 42 12.74 -4.89 18.94
C ASN A 42 11.82 -5.54 17.88
N SER A 43 10.50 -5.33 17.96
CA SER A 43 9.54 -5.97 17.04
C SER A 43 9.53 -5.31 15.66
N PHE A 44 9.70 -3.98 15.61
CA PHE A 44 9.92 -3.25 14.38
C PHE A 44 11.31 -2.66 14.37
N ASN A 45 12.07 -2.98 13.33
CA ASN A 45 13.27 -2.25 13.03
C ASN A 45 12.85 -0.99 12.28
N MET A 46 12.41 0.03 13.02
CA MET A 46 12.22 1.38 12.48
C MET A 46 13.55 2.12 12.60
N GLY A 47 13.83 3.06 11.69
CA GLY A 47 14.99 3.93 11.87
C GLY A 47 14.87 4.78 13.14
N ASP A 48 15.98 5.05 13.82
CA ASP A 48 16.04 5.74 15.12
C ASP A 48 15.15 7.00 15.22
N THR A 49 15.14 7.82 14.15
CA THR A 49 14.33 9.04 14.10
C THR A 49 12.83 8.72 14.10
N MET A 50 12.40 7.75 13.30
CA MET A 50 10.99 7.36 13.18
C MET A 50 10.51 6.66 14.45
N GLU A 51 11.33 5.76 14.98
CA GLU A 51 11.09 5.11 16.27
C GLU A 51 10.88 6.15 17.37
N LYS A 52 11.79 7.12 17.49
CA LYS A 52 11.72 8.14 18.52
C LYS A 52 10.48 9.02 18.37
N ILE A 53 10.09 9.40 17.14
CA ILE A 53 8.90 10.21 16.89
C ILE A 53 7.63 9.41 17.23
N MET A 54 7.50 8.17 16.73
CA MET A 54 6.29 7.36 16.88
C MET A 54 6.12 6.81 18.31
N SER A 55 7.19 6.49 19.01
CA SER A 55 7.15 5.95 20.39
C SER A 55 7.07 7.04 21.46
N SER A 56 7.36 8.30 21.11
CA SER A 56 7.30 9.42 22.05
C SER A 56 5.90 9.59 22.64
N TRP A 57 5.82 9.94 23.93
CA TRP A 57 4.53 10.24 24.57
C TRP A 57 3.73 11.32 23.83
N PRO A 58 4.32 12.47 23.42
CA PRO A 58 3.59 13.47 22.66
C PRO A 58 3.07 12.94 21.33
N GLY A 59 3.86 12.13 20.61
CA GLY A 59 3.42 11.49 19.37
C GLY A 59 2.20 10.59 19.60
N LEU A 60 2.26 9.70 20.59
CA LEU A 60 1.15 8.83 20.96
C LEU A 60 -0.11 9.60 21.38
N THR A 61 0.05 10.70 22.13
CA THR A 61 -1.09 11.56 22.51
C THR A 61 -1.73 12.20 21.29
N ILE A 62 -0.94 12.69 20.32
CA ILE A 62 -1.45 13.27 19.08
C ILE A 62 -2.19 12.21 18.25
N TRP A 63 -1.60 11.02 18.07
CA TRP A 63 -2.27 9.93 17.35
C TRP A 63 -3.56 9.49 18.05
N GLY A 64 -3.54 9.37 19.38
CA GLY A 64 -4.72 9.03 20.16
C GLY A 64 -5.84 10.05 20.02
N MET A 65 -5.51 11.35 20.07
CA MET A 65 -6.48 12.42 19.85
C MET A 65 -7.05 12.37 18.42
N MET A 66 -6.22 12.17 17.40
CA MET A 66 -6.67 12.03 16.02
C MET A 66 -7.58 10.81 15.83
N THR A 67 -7.27 9.67 16.47
CA THR A 67 -8.14 8.49 16.46
C THR A 67 -9.49 8.78 17.10
N VAL A 68 -9.53 9.48 18.25
CA VAL A 68 -10.81 9.85 18.88
C VAL A 68 -11.62 10.78 17.96
N LEU A 69 -10.98 11.78 17.35
CA LEU A 69 -11.62 12.67 16.38
C LEU A 69 -12.15 11.91 15.16
N GLU A 70 -11.40 10.93 14.66
CA GLU A 70 -11.81 10.04 13.57
C GLU A 70 -13.09 9.26 13.93
N PHE A 71 -13.13 8.65 15.12
CA PHE A 71 -14.31 7.93 15.60
C PHE A 71 -15.51 8.83 15.80
N VAL A 72 -15.33 9.96 16.49
CA VAL A 72 -16.41 10.92 16.75
C VAL A 72 -16.96 11.49 15.44
N GLY A 73 -16.09 11.79 14.49
CA GLY A 73 -16.48 12.26 13.16
C GLY A 73 -17.33 11.24 12.41
N LYS A 74 -16.98 9.96 12.51
CA LYS A 74 -17.75 8.85 11.91
C LYS A 74 -19.12 8.62 12.55
N CYS A 75 -19.32 9.08 13.79
CA CYS A 75 -20.62 8.97 14.46
C CYS A 75 -21.65 10.01 14.00
N VAL A 76 -21.22 11.09 13.33
CA VAL A 76 -22.11 12.20 12.91
C VAL A 76 -22.17 12.27 11.38
N PRO A 77 -23.32 11.99 10.73
CA PRO A 77 -23.39 11.85 9.27
C PRO A 77 -22.84 13.02 8.45
N VAL A 78 -23.01 14.26 8.94
CA VAL A 78 -22.50 15.47 8.29
C VAL A 78 -20.98 15.57 8.39
N ILE A 79 -20.41 15.20 9.55
CA ILE A 79 -18.97 15.25 9.79
C ILE A 79 -18.29 14.05 9.11
N ASP A 80 -18.95 12.90 9.03
CA ASP A 80 -18.45 11.68 8.39
C ASP A 80 -18.04 11.94 6.94
N GLN A 81 -18.87 12.64 6.16
CA GLN A 81 -18.53 13.02 4.77
C GLN A 81 -17.31 13.94 4.68
N MET A 82 -17.15 14.86 5.64
CA MET A 82 -15.98 15.74 5.69
C MET A 82 -14.73 14.97 6.08
N VAL A 83 -14.84 14.06 7.05
CA VAL A 83 -13.75 13.21 7.52
C VAL A 83 -13.30 12.27 6.41
N ASP A 84 -14.23 11.61 5.72
CA ASP A 84 -13.92 10.75 4.57
C ASP A 84 -13.19 11.55 3.47
N SER A 85 -13.64 12.78 3.17
CA SER A 85 -12.97 13.65 2.20
C SER A 85 -11.53 13.99 2.61
N VAL A 86 -11.28 14.25 3.90
CA VAL A 86 -9.94 14.50 4.43
C VAL A 86 -9.10 13.22 4.45
N GLU A 87 -9.70 12.07 4.79
CA GLU A 87 -9.03 10.77 4.81
C GLU A 87 -8.51 10.40 3.41
N VAL A 88 -9.24 10.69 2.32
CA VAL A 88 -8.75 10.46 0.93
C VAL A 88 -7.39 11.13 0.69
N PHE A 89 -7.13 12.31 1.28
CA PHE A 89 -5.86 13.00 1.16
C PHE A 89 -4.80 12.49 2.13
N VAL A 90 -5.19 12.09 3.34
CA VAL A 90 -4.27 11.69 4.42
C VAL A 90 -3.80 10.23 4.28
N VAL A 91 -4.67 9.34 3.81
CA VAL A 91 -4.42 7.89 3.69
C VAL A 91 -3.15 7.56 2.89
N PRO A 92 -2.87 8.19 1.72
CA PRO A 92 -1.63 7.92 0.99
C PRO A 92 -0.37 8.20 1.81
N TRP A 93 -0.34 9.32 2.54
CA TRP A 93 0.80 9.71 3.37
C TRP A 93 1.00 8.76 4.53
N ILE A 94 -0.08 8.40 5.23
CA ILE A 94 -0.01 7.46 6.35
C ILE A 94 0.38 6.06 5.87
N SER A 95 -0.12 5.62 4.72
CA SER A 95 0.30 4.38 4.10
C SER A 95 1.80 4.38 3.78
N THR A 96 2.33 5.47 3.21
CA THR A 96 3.78 5.60 2.97
C THR A 96 4.57 5.50 4.27
N LEU A 97 4.12 6.17 5.33
CA LEU A 97 4.77 6.10 6.65
C LEU A 97 4.73 4.68 7.23
N GLY A 98 3.60 3.98 7.13
CA GLY A 98 3.46 2.58 7.56
C GLY A 98 4.36 1.62 6.76
N SER A 99 4.45 1.81 5.44
CA SER A 99 5.37 1.05 4.60
C SER A 99 6.84 1.34 4.94
N CYS A 100 7.21 2.61 5.14
CA CYS A 100 8.56 2.98 5.57
C CYS A 100 8.92 2.40 6.94
N ALA A 101 7.98 2.38 7.88
CA ALA A 101 8.16 1.77 9.20
C ALA A 101 8.45 0.25 9.12
N SER A 102 7.90 -0.45 8.12
CA SER A 102 8.19 -1.87 7.90
C SER A 102 9.58 -2.13 7.29
N PHE A 103 10.21 -1.13 6.66
CA PHE A 103 11.38 -1.38 5.81
C PHE A 103 12.69 -1.59 6.54
N GLY A 104 12.89 -1.09 7.77
CA GLY A 104 14.14 -1.39 8.47
C GLY A 104 14.30 -2.88 8.77
N SER A 105 13.21 -3.67 8.71
CA SER A 105 13.30 -5.14 8.75
C SER A 105 14.07 -5.76 7.57
N PHE A 106 14.23 -5.06 6.44
CA PHE A 106 15.01 -5.54 5.30
C PHE A 106 16.52 -5.27 5.46
N VAL A 107 16.89 -4.18 6.15
CA VAL A 107 18.29 -3.73 6.25
C VAL A 107 19.08 -4.56 7.28
N ALA A 108 18.48 -4.92 8.42
CA ALA A 108 19.16 -5.71 9.46
C ALA A 108 19.68 -7.06 8.94
N ASN A 109 18.93 -7.75 8.10
CA ASN A 109 19.27 -9.10 7.64
C ASN A 109 20.42 -9.13 6.62
N THR A 110 20.81 -7.98 6.06
CA THR A 110 21.91 -7.92 5.09
C THR A 110 23.28 -7.81 5.78
N SER A 111 23.30 -7.40 7.05
CA SER A 111 24.53 -7.17 7.81
C SER A 111 25.00 -8.37 8.65
N GLU A 112 24.10 -9.33 8.93
CA GLU A 112 24.43 -10.52 9.75
C GLU A 112 25.15 -11.63 8.98
N GLY A 113 25.28 -11.53 7.65
CA GLY A 113 26.07 -12.49 6.85
C GLY A 113 27.58 -12.29 6.91
N GLY A 114 28.05 -11.21 7.57
CA GLY A 114 29.44 -11.10 7.98
C GLY A 114 29.56 -11.70 9.36
N GLU A 115 29.78 -13.01 9.44
CA GLU A 115 30.28 -13.65 10.66
C GLU A 115 31.51 -12.86 11.12
N ILE A 116 31.29 -11.93 12.05
CA ILE A 116 32.30 -11.64 13.05
C ILE A 116 32.36 -12.96 13.80
N PHE A 117 33.34 -13.77 13.42
CA PHE A 117 33.93 -14.78 14.28
C PHE A 117 34.26 -14.03 15.58
N GLU A 118 33.28 -13.95 16.47
CA GLU A 118 33.42 -13.41 17.79
C GLU A 118 34.38 -14.39 18.44
N GLY A 119 35.65 -13.99 18.49
CA GLY A 119 36.72 -14.75 19.10
C GLY A 119 36.41 -14.92 20.58
N GLU A 120 35.59 -15.92 20.90
CA GLU A 120 35.60 -16.57 22.19
C GLU A 120 37.07 -16.95 22.48
N ASN A 121 37.60 -16.40 23.57
CA ASN A 121 38.92 -16.67 24.16
C ASN A 121 40.12 -15.78 23.76
N LEU A 122 39.98 -14.45 23.83
CA LEU A 122 41.15 -13.56 24.00
C LEU A 122 41.02 -12.51 25.13
N ASP A 123 40.06 -12.70 26.04
CA ASP A 123 39.77 -11.78 27.16
C ASP A 123 40.44 -12.12 28.50
N ALA A 124 41.27 -13.16 28.54
CA ALA A 124 42.10 -13.44 29.71
C ALA A 124 43.46 -12.71 29.68
N GLU A 125 44.06 -12.52 28.49
CA GLU A 125 45.41 -11.95 28.38
C GLU A 125 45.42 -10.41 28.23
N ASN A 126 44.32 -9.81 27.75
CA ASN A 126 44.27 -8.37 27.46
C ASN A 126 43.84 -7.50 28.66
N ARG A 127 43.51 -8.11 29.81
CA ARG A 127 43.13 -7.38 31.03
C ARG A 127 44.31 -6.69 31.71
N ASP A 128 45.53 -7.24 31.58
CA ASP A 128 46.74 -6.62 32.13
C ASP A 128 47.29 -5.50 31.24
N ARG A 129 47.15 -5.60 29.93
CA ARG A 129 47.56 -4.52 29.00
C ARG A 129 46.74 -3.24 29.18
N LYS A 130 45.43 -3.36 29.48
CA LYS A 130 44.56 -2.19 29.71
C LYS A 130 44.92 -1.40 30.97
N ARG A 131 45.48 -2.03 32.02
CA ARG A 131 45.93 -1.31 33.23
C ARG A 131 47.25 -0.58 33.01
N PHE A 132 48.14 -1.12 32.17
CA PHE A 132 49.39 -0.45 31.84
C PHE A 132 49.18 0.77 30.94
N LEU A 133 48.22 0.70 30.00
CA LEU A 133 47.93 1.80 29.08
C LEU A 133 47.03 2.90 29.68
N SER A 134 46.28 2.64 30.75
CA SER A 134 45.51 3.68 31.46
C SER A 134 46.37 4.69 32.24
N GLY A 135 47.68 4.42 32.40
CA GLY A 135 48.64 5.35 33.02
C GLY A 135 49.36 6.27 32.03
N LEU A 136 49.26 6.01 30.72
CA LEU A 136 49.86 6.85 29.68
C LEU A 136 48.78 7.76 29.11
N GLY A 137 48.92 9.05 29.40
CA GLY A 137 47.97 10.10 29.08
C GLY A 137 47.43 10.04 27.65
N SER A 138 46.12 10.24 27.57
CA SER A 138 45.31 10.54 26.40
C SER A 138 46.03 11.43 25.37
N ILE A 139 46.26 10.88 24.18
CA ILE A 139 46.39 11.65 22.94
C ILE A 139 45.42 11.02 21.92
N ASN A 140 44.35 11.78 21.64
CA ASN A 140 43.47 11.57 20.50
C ASN A 140 44.29 11.43 19.21
N HIS A 141 44.31 10.24 18.59
CA HIS A 141 44.60 10.14 17.16
C HIS A 141 43.76 9.02 16.54
N GLY A 142 42.83 9.43 15.67
CA GLY A 142 41.82 8.57 15.08
C GLY A 142 42.39 7.39 14.31
N THR A 143 42.12 6.19 14.80
CA THR A 143 42.15 4.97 13.99
C THR A 143 40.76 4.75 13.42
N LYS A 144 40.49 5.37 12.26
CA LYS A 144 39.46 4.88 11.35
C LYS A 144 39.89 3.50 10.89
N ILE A 145 39.37 2.47 11.54
CA ILE A 145 39.54 1.08 11.12
C ILE A 145 38.96 0.96 9.71
N LEU A 146 39.85 0.90 8.72
CA LEU A 146 39.55 0.58 7.33
C LEU A 146 39.06 -0.88 7.28
N ARG A 147 37.75 -1.05 7.48
CA ARG A 147 37.02 -2.28 7.21
C ARG A 147 37.10 -2.55 5.70
N GLY A 148 37.64 -3.70 5.33
CA GLY A 148 38.04 -4.09 3.98
C GLY A 148 37.00 -3.76 2.89
N ARG A 149 37.41 -2.90 1.95
CA ARG A 149 36.77 -2.69 0.65
C ARG A 149 37.27 -3.76 -0.33
N THR A 150 36.69 -4.96 -0.32
CA THR A 150 36.91 -5.94 -1.40
C THR A 150 35.67 -6.80 -1.65
N LEU A 151 34.48 -6.19 -1.56
CA LEU A 151 33.20 -6.75 -2.06
C LEU A 151 32.26 -5.66 -2.60
N VAL A 152 32.85 -4.57 -3.14
CA VAL A 152 32.17 -3.28 -3.39
C VAL A 152 31.32 -3.26 -4.68
N SER A 153 31.58 -4.14 -5.65
CA SER A 153 30.88 -4.07 -6.95
C SER A 153 29.53 -4.79 -6.95
N THR A 154 29.43 -5.99 -6.36
CA THR A 154 28.13 -6.71 -6.26
C THR A 154 27.22 -6.12 -5.18
N SER A 155 27.76 -5.50 -4.13
CA SER A 155 26.95 -4.86 -3.09
C SER A 155 26.19 -3.63 -3.60
N SER A 156 26.73 -2.92 -4.59
CA SER A 156 26.09 -1.72 -5.16
C SER A 156 24.82 -2.06 -5.95
N ALA A 157 24.86 -3.12 -6.76
CA ALA A 157 23.72 -3.58 -7.56
C ALA A 157 22.59 -4.14 -6.68
N VAL A 158 22.93 -4.96 -5.69
CA VAL A 158 21.93 -5.54 -4.75
C VAL A 158 21.28 -4.45 -3.89
N SER A 159 22.05 -3.46 -3.44
CA SER A 159 21.53 -2.31 -2.69
C SER A 159 20.57 -1.47 -3.54
N SER A 160 20.96 -1.16 -4.79
CA SER A 160 20.11 -0.42 -5.73
C SER A 160 18.79 -1.14 -6.03
N MET A 161 18.86 -2.47 -6.26
CA MET A 161 17.67 -3.30 -6.47
C MET A 161 16.75 -3.34 -5.24
N GLY A 162 17.33 -3.36 -4.03
CA GLY A 162 16.57 -3.28 -2.79
C GLY A 162 15.79 -1.97 -2.65
N HIS A 163 16.42 -0.83 -2.93
CA HIS A 163 15.75 0.47 -2.92
C HIS A 163 14.65 0.58 -3.98
N PHE A 164 14.90 0.07 -5.19
CA PHE A 164 13.88 0.03 -6.24
C PHE A 164 12.65 -0.79 -5.81
N PHE A 165 12.86 -1.96 -5.22
CA PHE A 165 11.77 -2.79 -4.71
C PHE A 165 11.01 -2.11 -3.56
N GLN A 166 11.70 -1.42 -2.65
CA GLN A 166 11.06 -0.63 -1.60
C GLN A 166 10.14 0.45 -2.17
N VAL A 167 10.59 1.20 -3.19
CA VAL A 167 9.77 2.22 -3.85
C VAL A 167 8.52 1.60 -4.48
N ILE A 168 8.67 0.46 -5.18
CA ILE A 168 7.52 -0.27 -5.75
C ILE A 168 6.54 -0.70 -4.64
N LEU A 169 7.05 -1.24 -3.54
CA LEU A 169 6.21 -1.66 -2.42
C LEU A 169 5.44 -0.49 -1.78
N VAL A 170 6.08 0.68 -1.63
CA VAL A 170 5.38 1.88 -1.16
C VAL A 170 4.25 2.26 -2.12
N LEU A 171 4.53 2.29 -3.43
CA LEU A 171 3.53 2.64 -4.44
C LEU A 171 2.37 1.64 -4.44
N CYS A 172 2.66 0.34 -4.40
CA CYS A 172 1.64 -0.71 -4.30
C CYS A 172 0.83 -0.59 -3.01
N GLY A 173 1.48 -0.26 -1.89
CA GLY A 173 0.82 0.02 -0.62
C GLY A 173 -0.14 1.21 -0.74
N MET A 174 0.32 2.34 -1.26
CA MET A 174 -0.53 3.52 -1.46
C MET A 174 -1.78 3.21 -2.30
N VAL A 175 -1.60 2.45 -3.39
CA VAL A 175 -2.72 2.01 -4.24
C VAL A 175 -3.68 1.09 -3.47
N LEU A 176 -3.15 0.14 -2.68
CA LEU A 176 -3.95 -0.76 -1.85
C LEU A 176 -4.74 0.00 -0.78
N ALA A 177 -4.10 0.92 -0.06
CA ALA A 177 -4.71 1.74 0.98
C ALA A 177 -5.86 2.59 0.41
N LEU A 178 -5.62 3.26 -0.72
CA LEU A 178 -6.66 4.03 -1.42
C LEU A 178 -7.80 3.13 -1.90
N SER A 179 -7.49 1.95 -2.44
CA SER A 179 -8.51 1.00 -2.90
C SER A 179 -9.42 0.53 -1.77
N LEU A 180 -8.85 0.22 -0.60
CA LEU A 180 -9.62 -0.18 0.58
C LEU A 180 -10.40 0.98 1.17
N HIS A 181 -9.85 2.19 1.14
CA HIS A 181 -10.55 3.40 1.58
C HIS A 181 -11.78 3.68 0.71
N PHE A 182 -11.66 3.60 -0.62
CA PHE A 182 -12.82 3.74 -1.52
C PHE A 182 -13.82 2.58 -1.36
N LEU A 183 -13.35 1.36 -1.13
CA LEU A 183 -14.23 0.22 -0.84
C LEU A 183 -15.05 0.47 0.43
N LYS A 184 -14.41 0.99 1.47
CA LYS A 184 -15.07 1.40 2.72
C LYS A 184 -16.13 2.47 2.45
N MET A 185 -15.80 3.54 1.72
CA MET A 185 -16.79 4.56 1.35
C MET A 185 -17.97 3.97 0.57
N LEU A 186 -17.71 3.01 -0.33
CA LEU A 186 -18.76 2.32 -1.08
C LEU A 186 -19.67 1.48 -0.18
N ILE A 187 -19.11 0.72 0.76
CA ILE A 187 -19.87 -0.09 1.72
C ILE A 187 -20.75 0.81 2.59
N ARG A 188 -20.23 1.97 3.00
CA ARG A 188 -20.99 2.96 3.78
C ARG A 188 -22.15 3.58 3.00
N LEU A 189 -21.95 3.87 1.71
CA LEU A 189 -23.04 4.33 0.83
C LEU A 189 -24.17 3.31 0.70
N LEU A 190 -23.87 2.01 0.80
CA LEU A 190 -24.88 0.94 0.79
C LEU A 190 -25.59 0.78 2.14
N GLY A 191 -24.91 1.09 3.24
CA GLY A 191 -25.43 0.96 4.60
C GLY A 191 -26.05 2.26 5.11
N THR A 192 -27.28 2.59 4.71
CA THR A 192 -28.00 3.76 5.25
C THR A 192 -28.58 3.48 6.64
N GLY A 193 -28.41 4.41 7.58
CA GLY A 193 -29.10 4.42 8.88
C GLY A 193 -28.31 3.76 10.02
N CYS A 194 -28.97 2.92 10.83
CA CYS A 194 -28.37 2.28 12.01
C CYS A 194 -27.17 1.37 11.66
N LEU A 195 -27.11 0.86 10.42
CA LEU A 195 -26.09 -0.07 9.98
C LEU A 195 -24.68 0.56 9.89
N THR A 196 -24.60 1.89 9.71
CA THR A 196 -23.31 2.63 9.63
C THR A 196 -22.52 2.55 10.93
N GLN A 197 -23.19 2.56 12.08
CA GLN A 197 -22.54 2.44 13.39
C GLN A 197 -21.93 1.04 13.58
N LEU A 198 -22.66 -0.01 13.20
CA LEU A 198 -22.17 -1.38 13.24
C LEU A 198 -20.98 -1.57 12.30
N ILE A 199 -21.04 -1.01 11.09
CA ILE A 199 -19.92 -1.03 10.15
C ILE A 199 -18.68 -0.37 10.77
N THR A 200 -18.83 0.80 11.40
CA THR A 200 -17.71 1.52 12.05
C THR A 200 -17.07 0.70 13.18
N ILE A 201 -17.87 0.01 13.99
CA ILE A 201 -17.35 -0.89 15.04
C ILE A 201 -16.62 -2.08 14.40
N CYS A 202 -17.19 -2.69 13.36
CA CYS A 202 -16.55 -3.78 12.63
C CYS A 202 -15.23 -3.35 11.98
N GLU A 203 -15.17 -2.15 11.39
CA GLU A 203 -13.94 -1.55 10.83
C GLU A 203 -12.86 -1.42 11.91
N ALA A 204 -13.20 -0.81 13.04
CA ALA A 204 -12.30 -0.64 14.17
C ALA A 204 -11.75 -1.97 14.70
N VAL A 205 -12.65 -2.92 14.94
CA VAL A 205 -12.31 -4.28 15.39
C VAL A 205 -11.37 -4.93 14.37
N THR A 206 -11.69 -4.87 13.08
CA THR A 206 -10.86 -5.44 12.01
C THR A 206 -9.45 -4.83 12.00
N VAL A 207 -9.32 -3.52 12.17
CA VAL A 207 -8.01 -2.84 12.21
C VAL A 207 -7.23 -3.22 13.46
N VAL A 208 -7.85 -3.22 14.64
CA VAL A 208 -7.19 -3.60 15.90
C VAL A 208 -6.69 -5.04 15.83
N PHE A 209 -7.57 -5.99 15.48
CA PHE A 209 -7.17 -7.39 15.36
C PHE A 209 -6.17 -7.61 14.23
N GLY A 210 -6.38 -6.99 13.07
CA GLY A 210 -5.49 -7.11 11.91
C GLY A 210 -4.08 -6.63 12.23
N VAL A 211 -3.94 -5.44 12.83
CA VAL A 211 -2.64 -4.92 13.26
C VAL A 211 -2.06 -5.81 14.36
N CYS A 212 -2.75 -6.05 15.47
CA CYS A 212 -2.21 -6.85 16.58
C CYS A 212 -1.76 -8.25 16.13
N ILE A 213 -2.56 -8.96 15.33
CA ILE A 213 -2.19 -10.28 14.80
C ILE A 213 -0.96 -10.18 13.88
N SER A 214 -0.90 -9.16 13.02
CA SER A 214 0.25 -8.97 12.11
C SER A 214 1.57 -8.72 12.86
N VAL A 215 1.50 -8.04 14.01
CA VAL A 215 2.64 -7.79 14.89
C VAL A 215 3.11 -9.08 15.56
N PHE A 216 2.21 -9.79 16.25
CA PHE A 216 2.58 -10.93 17.08
C PHE A 216 2.96 -12.15 16.25
N ILE A 217 2.34 -12.32 15.07
CA ILE A 217 2.58 -13.48 14.22
C ILE A 217 2.81 -13.03 12.78
N ARG A 218 4.07 -12.77 12.48
CA ARG A 218 4.56 -12.39 11.15
C ARG A 218 4.06 -13.29 10.01
N GLN A 219 3.82 -14.57 10.27
CA GLN A 219 3.27 -15.52 9.29
C GLN A 219 1.81 -15.23 8.91
N PHE A 220 0.99 -14.73 9.84
CA PHE A 220 -0.40 -14.35 9.53
C PHE A 220 -0.48 -13.12 8.63
N SER A 221 0.53 -12.25 8.65
CA SER A 221 0.62 -11.13 7.70
C SER A 221 0.61 -11.61 6.25
N ILE A 222 1.21 -12.78 5.97
CA ILE A 222 1.20 -13.39 4.62
C ILE A 222 -0.22 -13.80 4.23
N LEU A 223 -0.98 -14.40 5.16
CA LEU A 223 -2.37 -14.80 4.91
C LEU A 223 -3.27 -13.57 4.70
N ILE A 224 -3.12 -12.54 5.55
CA ILE A 224 -3.91 -11.30 5.45
C ILE A 224 -3.58 -10.57 4.14
N ALA A 225 -2.29 -10.40 3.82
CA ALA A 225 -1.87 -9.79 2.56
C ALA A 225 -2.37 -10.59 1.35
N GLY A 226 -2.32 -11.94 1.42
CA GLY A 226 -2.87 -12.82 0.39
C GLY A 226 -4.37 -12.60 0.20
N PHE A 227 -5.14 -12.53 1.28
CA PHE A 227 -6.59 -12.27 1.22
C PHE A 227 -6.90 -10.89 0.64
N LEU A 228 -6.15 -9.85 1.03
CA LEU A 228 -6.28 -8.50 0.48
C LEU A 228 -5.96 -8.46 -1.02
N CYS A 229 -4.86 -9.11 -1.44
CA CYS A 229 -4.49 -9.22 -2.84
C CYS A 229 -5.53 -9.99 -3.66
N LEU A 230 -6.07 -11.09 -3.14
CA LEU A 230 -7.13 -11.86 -3.78
C LEU A 230 -8.42 -11.05 -3.89
N GLY A 231 -8.79 -10.31 -2.85
CA GLY A 231 -9.95 -9.41 -2.86
C GLY A 231 -9.81 -8.30 -3.91
N ALA A 232 -8.64 -7.66 -3.99
CA ALA A 232 -8.33 -6.65 -5.00
C ALA A 232 -8.36 -7.24 -6.42
N ALA A 233 -7.75 -8.40 -6.63
CA ALA A 233 -7.75 -9.10 -7.92
C ALA A 233 -9.16 -9.52 -8.35
N TYR A 234 -9.99 -10.01 -7.42
CA TYR A 234 -11.39 -10.35 -7.68
C TYR A 234 -12.20 -9.10 -8.08
N GLY A 235 -12.01 -7.98 -7.38
CA GLY A 235 -12.64 -6.70 -7.72
C GLY A 235 -12.24 -6.19 -9.10
N ALA A 236 -10.96 -6.26 -9.44
CA ALA A 236 -10.45 -5.90 -10.77
C ALA A 236 -11.03 -6.80 -11.87
N LYS A 237 -11.07 -8.12 -11.64
CA LYS A 237 -11.67 -9.09 -12.57
C LYS A 237 -13.14 -8.78 -12.85
N LYS A 238 -13.95 -8.56 -11.80
CA LYS A 238 -15.37 -8.25 -11.95
C LYS A 238 -15.61 -6.95 -12.72
N LYS A 239 -14.76 -5.94 -12.52
CA LYS A 239 -14.83 -4.68 -13.28
C LYS A 239 -14.50 -4.89 -14.75
N TYR A 240 -13.47 -5.68 -15.05
CA TYR A 240 -13.07 -6.02 -16.42
C TYR A 240 -14.18 -6.79 -17.16
N GLU A 241 -14.82 -7.77 -16.52
CA GLU A 241 -15.96 -8.50 -17.10
C GLU A 241 -17.14 -7.57 -17.42
N LYS A 242 -17.40 -6.56 -16.58
CA LYS A 242 -18.45 -5.56 -16.85
C LYS A 242 -18.11 -4.71 -18.08
N TRP A 243 -16.87 -4.27 -18.19
CA TRP A 243 -16.41 -3.46 -19.33
C TRP A 243 -16.50 -4.24 -20.64
N GLN A 244 -16.17 -5.54 -20.62
CA GLN A 244 -16.32 -6.38 -21.81
C GLN A 244 -17.79 -6.53 -22.24
N LYS A 245 -18.72 -6.68 -21.30
CA LYS A 245 -20.15 -6.75 -21.63
C LYS A 245 -20.68 -5.44 -22.23
N GLU A 246 -20.27 -4.29 -21.68
CA GLU A 246 -20.64 -2.98 -22.20
C GLU A 246 -20.09 -2.78 -23.64
N GLU A 247 -18.87 -3.24 -23.93
CA GLU A 247 -18.27 -3.17 -25.27
C GLU A 247 -18.94 -4.13 -26.28
N GLU A 248 -19.37 -5.32 -25.84
CA GLU A 248 -20.14 -6.26 -26.66
C GLU A 248 -21.53 -5.72 -27.00
N GLU A 249 -22.23 -5.10 -26.05
CA GLU A 249 -23.53 -4.46 -26.28
C GLU A 249 -23.43 -3.29 -27.27
N ASP A 250 -22.42 -2.42 -27.12
CA ASP A 250 -22.16 -1.32 -28.06
C ASP A 250 -21.85 -1.80 -29.48
N THR A 251 -21.14 -2.92 -29.60
CA THR A 251 -20.79 -3.51 -30.91
C THR A 251 -22.01 -4.20 -31.55
N ALA A 252 -22.83 -4.88 -30.74
CA ALA A 252 -24.07 -5.51 -31.19
C ALA A 252 -25.04 -4.46 -31.73
N ASP A 253 -25.22 -3.33 -31.03
CA ASP A 253 -26.11 -2.25 -31.43
C ASP A 253 -25.63 -1.58 -32.73
N LYS A 254 -24.33 -1.26 -32.84
CA LYS A 254 -23.74 -0.76 -34.10
C LYS A 254 -23.95 -1.72 -35.27
N SER A 255 -23.86 -3.03 -35.04
CA SER A 255 -24.13 -4.04 -36.07
C SER A 255 -25.60 -4.04 -36.50
N HIS A 256 -26.52 -3.85 -35.55
CA HIS A 256 -27.96 -3.82 -35.78
C HIS A 256 -28.38 -2.57 -36.56
N TYR A 257 -27.89 -1.38 -36.17
CA TYR A 257 -28.05 -0.14 -36.93
C TYR A 257 -27.44 -0.23 -38.34
N GLY A 258 -26.26 -0.85 -38.48
CA GLY A 258 -25.64 -1.09 -39.79
C GLY A 258 -26.46 -2.01 -40.69
N ARG A 259 -27.21 -2.96 -40.13
CA ARG A 259 -28.12 -3.86 -40.86
C ARG A 259 -29.41 -3.13 -41.27
N LEU A 260 -30.03 -2.38 -40.35
CA LEU A 260 -31.21 -1.55 -40.63
C LEU A 260 -30.93 -0.48 -41.69
N ARG A 261 -29.76 0.18 -41.62
CA ARG A 261 -29.34 1.17 -42.63
C ARG A 261 -29.25 0.54 -44.02
N ARG A 262 -28.68 -0.67 -44.15
CA ARG A 262 -28.63 -1.40 -45.42
C ARG A 262 -30.03 -1.76 -45.94
N PHE A 263 -30.94 -2.15 -45.04
CA PHE A 263 -32.32 -2.48 -45.40
C PHE A 263 -33.09 -1.26 -45.94
N PHE A 264 -32.96 -0.09 -45.28
CA PHE A 264 -33.58 1.15 -45.74
C PHE A 264 -32.98 1.69 -47.05
N THR A 265 -31.67 1.55 -47.27
CA THR A 265 -31.06 1.95 -48.56
C THR A 265 -31.50 1.08 -49.73
N HIS A 266 -31.87 -0.18 -49.48
CA HIS A 266 -32.30 -1.09 -50.55
C HIS A 266 -33.79 -0.91 -50.91
N THR A 267 -34.62 -0.48 -49.96
CA THR A 267 -36.06 -0.27 -50.18
C THR A 267 -36.39 1.08 -50.80
N HIS A 268 -35.58 2.12 -50.59
CA HIS A 268 -35.82 3.44 -51.18
C HIS A 268 -35.17 3.67 -52.56
N GLY A 269 -34.29 2.77 -53.02
CA GLY A 269 -33.58 2.90 -54.29
C GLY A 269 -34.39 2.54 -55.53
N ASP A 270 -35.42 1.72 -55.39
CA ASP A 270 -36.19 1.21 -56.53
C ASP A 270 -37.34 2.15 -56.95
N ASP A 271 -37.88 2.95 -56.04
CA ASP A 271 -38.98 3.88 -56.37
C ASP A 271 -38.50 5.15 -57.09
N VAL A 272 -37.26 5.59 -56.87
CA VAL A 272 -36.73 6.83 -57.49
C VAL A 272 -36.34 6.61 -58.96
N LYS A 273 -36.04 5.37 -59.39
CA LYS A 273 -35.75 5.09 -60.80
C LYS A 273 -37.00 4.95 -61.67
N ARG A 274 -38.18 4.72 -61.09
CA ARG A 274 -39.42 4.54 -61.85
C ARG A 274 -40.08 5.86 -62.30
N ASN A 275 -39.72 6.98 -61.67
CA ASN A 275 -40.35 8.29 -61.94
C ASN A 275 -39.50 9.29 -62.75
N ARG A 276 -38.33 8.90 -63.29
CA ARG A 276 -37.48 9.76 -64.13
C ARG A 276 -37.67 9.57 -65.64
N GLY A 277 -38.66 8.78 -66.06
CA GLY A 277 -38.93 8.51 -67.48
C GLY A 277 -39.83 9.53 -68.21
N GLU A 278 -40.55 10.41 -67.51
CA GLU A 278 -41.76 11.02 -68.09
C GLU A 278 -41.83 12.56 -68.03
N LYS A 279 -40.70 13.27 -68.16
CA LYS A 279 -40.71 14.72 -68.43
C LYS A 279 -39.50 15.15 -69.27
N ARG A 280 -39.51 14.80 -70.55
CA ARG A 280 -38.84 15.61 -71.58
C ARG A 280 -39.82 15.70 -72.73
N ASP A 281 -40.51 16.82 -72.82
CA ASP A 281 -40.87 17.48 -74.07
C ASP A 281 -41.41 18.88 -73.75
N ASN A 282 -41.15 19.80 -74.67
CA ASN A 282 -41.56 21.21 -74.71
C ASN A 282 -40.68 22.23 -73.95
N TYR A 283 -39.59 22.62 -74.61
CA TYR A 283 -39.15 24.02 -74.60
C TYR A 283 -39.09 24.52 -76.04
N ILE A 284 -39.99 25.44 -76.38
CA ILE A 284 -40.02 26.22 -77.62
C ILE A 284 -39.27 27.52 -77.32
N PRO A 285 -38.14 27.83 -77.97
CA PRO A 285 -37.55 29.16 -77.89
C PRO A 285 -38.24 30.09 -78.90
N MET A 286 -38.70 31.24 -78.42
CA MET A 286 -38.91 32.44 -79.25
C MET A 286 -37.63 33.25 -79.30
#